data_AF-A0A5E4LCX4-F1
#
_entry.id   AF-A0A5E4LCX4-F1
#
_cell.length_a   1.000
_cell.length_b   1.000
_cell.length_c   1.000
_cell.angle_alpha   90.00
_cell.angle_beta   90.00
_cell.angle_gamma   90.00
#
_symmetry.space_group_name_H-M   'P 1'
#
loop_
_entity.id
_entity.type
_entity.pdbx_description
1 polymer ?
#
loop_
_entity_poly.entity_id
_entity_poly.type
_entity_poly.pdbx_seq_one_letter_code
_entity_poly.pdbx_strand_id
1 'polypeptide(L)'
;MVTMNLKVSDYASRVLGVVKEKYGLRDKSQALDKFTELHGEEFVEKEASDEYVKKILCITEDYFHKHPNRRMTDKELDALCGL
;
A
#
# COMPACT_ATOMS: atom_id res chain seq x y z
N MET A 1 -5.54 -10.01 10.49
CA MET A 1 -5.65 -10.77 9.24
C MET A 1 -6.92 -10.33 8.53
N VAL A 2 -6.83 -10.13 7.22
CA VAL A 2 -7.98 -9.86 6.35
C VAL A 2 -8.21 -11.14 5.52
N THR A 3 -9.46 -11.56 5.36
CA THR A 3 -9.82 -12.70 4.52
C THR A 3 -10.19 -12.22 3.12
N MET A 4 -9.61 -12.85 2.09
CA MET A 4 -9.95 -12.55 0.71
C MET A 4 -10.24 -13.84 -0.07
N ASN A 5 -11.26 -13.79 -0.92
CA ASN A 5 -11.61 -14.90 -1.81
C ASN A 5 -11.01 -14.65 -3.20
N LEU A 6 -10.21 -15.60 -3.67
CA LEU A 6 -9.40 -15.46 -4.88
C LEU A 6 -9.72 -16.56 -5.87
N LYS A 7 -9.83 -16.19 -7.14
CA LYS A 7 -9.68 -17.14 -8.25
C LYS A 7 -8.33 -16.89 -8.89
N VAL A 8 -7.47 -17.90 -8.83
CA VAL A 8 -6.13 -17.86 -9.43
C VAL A 8 -6.05 -18.90 -10.55
N SER A 9 -5.19 -18.65 -11.53
CA SER A 9 -4.92 -19.63 -12.58
C SER A 9 -4.22 -20.88 -12.05
N ASP A 10 -4.30 -21.98 -12.78
CA ASP A 10 -3.58 -23.22 -12.44
C ASP A 10 -2.08 -23.01 -12.31
N TYR A 11 -1.52 -22.15 -13.16
CA TYR A 11 -0.11 -21.79 -13.11
C TYR A 11 0.24 -21.08 -11.81
N ALA A 12 -0.53 -20.05 -11.41
CA ALA A 12 -0.31 -19.34 -10.16
C ALA A 12 -0.43 -20.29 -8.94
N SER A 13 -1.38 -21.22 -8.97
CA SER A 13 -1.53 -22.24 -7.91
C SER A 13 -0.31 -23.16 -7.78
N ARG A 14 0.34 -23.51 -8.91
CA ARG A 14 1.58 -24.30 -8.92
C ARG A 14 2.77 -23.49 -8.41
N VAL A 15 2.92 -22.23 -8.85
CA VAL A 15 3.98 -21.33 -8.39
C VAL A 15 3.89 -21.14 -6.88
N LEU A 16 2.71 -20.83 -6.35
CA LEU A 16 2.49 -20.72 -4.90
C LEU A 16 2.79 -22.02 -4.16
N GLY A 17 2.52 -23.19 -4.78
CA GLY A 17 2.91 -24.49 -4.23
C GLY A 17 4.42 -24.64 -4.10
N VAL A 18 5.18 -24.29 -5.15
CA VAL A 18 6.65 -24.35 -5.12
C VAL A 18 7.23 -23.37 -4.10
N VAL A 19 6.71 -22.14 -4.04
CA VAL A 19 7.11 -21.14 -3.05
C VAL A 19 6.83 -21.64 -1.64
N LYS A 20 5.65 -22.22 -1.40
CA LYS A 20 5.29 -22.81 -0.10
C LYS A 20 6.31 -23.85 0.34
N GLU A 21 6.62 -24.84 -0.51
CA GLU A 21 7.59 -25.89 -0.17
C GLU A 21 9.01 -25.35 -0.02
N LYS A 22 9.43 -24.43 -0.90
CA LYS A 22 10.78 -23.81 -0.87
C LYS A 22 11.06 -23.09 0.45
N TYR A 23 10.05 -22.43 1.02
CA TYR A 23 10.19 -21.67 2.27
C TYR A 23 9.60 -22.41 3.49
N GLY A 24 9.18 -23.67 3.36
CA GLY A 24 8.65 -24.48 4.46
C GLY A 24 7.36 -23.93 5.08
N LEU A 25 6.52 -23.29 4.28
CA LEU A 25 5.32 -22.58 4.74
C LEU A 25 4.14 -23.53 4.92
N ARG A 26 3.23 -23.19 5.85
CA ARG A 26 2.12 -24.08 6.23
C ARG A 26 1.01 -24.11 5.18
N ASP A 27 0.74 -23.00 4.52
CA ASP A 27 -0.37 -22.84 3.59
C ASP A 27 -0.03 -21.92 2.42
N LYS A 28 -0.90 -21.92 1.39
CA LYS A 28 -0.71 -21.10 0.19
C LYS A 28 -0.93 -19.61 0.45
N SER A 29 -1.64 -19.23 1.52
CA SER A 29 -1.83 -17.83 1.89
C SER A 29 -0.50 -17.25 2.39
N GLN A 30 0.22 -17.98 3.24
CA GLN A 30 1.57 -17.62 3.67
C GLN A 30 2.55 -17.57 2.49
N ALA A 31 2.40 -18.47 1.50
CA ALA A 31 3.21 -18.42 0.29
C ALA A 31 2.93 -17.17 -0.55
N LEU A 32 1.67 -16.73 -0.59
CA LEU A 32 1.28 -15.48 -1.26
C LEU A 32 1.80 -14.26 -0.50
N ASP A 33 1.71 -14.24 0.83
CA ASP A 33 2.29 -13.17 1.66
C ASP A 33 3.80 -13.10 1.42
N LYS A 34 4.50 -14.24 1.43
CA LYS A 34 5.94 -14.28 1.18
C LYS A 34 6.30 -13.83 -0.23
N PHE A 35 5.52 -14.23 -1.22
CA PHE A 35 5.68 -13.78 -2.60
C PHE A 35 5.50 -12.26 -2.72
N THR A 36 4.52 -11.71 -2.01
CA THR A 36 4.26 -10.27 -1.94
C THR A 36 5.37 -9.55 -1.18
N GLU A 37 5.97 -10.16 -0.15
CA GLU A 37 7.15 -9.57 0.49
C GLU A 37 8.36 -9.48 -0.45
N LEU A 38 8.53 -10.48 -1.33
CA LEU A 38 9.69 -10.55 -2.23
C LEU A 38 9.56 -9.62 -3.44
N HIS A 39 8.35 -9.39 -3.94
CA HIS A 39 8.11 -8.65 -5.17
C HIS A 39 7.19 -7.43 -5.01
N GLY A 40 6.53 -7.29 -3.87
CA GLY A 40 5.52 -6.26 -3.65
C GLY A 40 6.10 -4.85 -3.58
N GLU A 41 7.34 -4.69 -3.11
CA GLU A 41 8.03 -3.38 -3.06
C GLU A 41 8.20 -2.74 -4.44
N GLU A 42 8.25 -3.54 -5.51
CA GLU A 42 8.28 -3.04 -6.89
C GLU A 42 6.95 -2.37 -7.31
N PHE A 43 5.85 -2.70 -6.61
CA PHE A 43 4.51 -2.17 -6.89
C PHE A 43 4.07 -1.12 -5.88
N VAL A 44 4.33 -1.38 -4.59
CA VAL A 44 3.99 -0.53 -3.46
C VAL A 44 5.07 -0.67 -2.39
N GLU A 45 5.71 0.44 -2.05
CA GLU A 45 6.68 0.47 -0.94
C GLU A 45 6.01 0.00 0.35
N LYS A 46 6.64 -0.93 1.07
CA LYS A 46 6.09 -1.46 2.34
C LYS A 46 6.04 -0.42 3.44
N GLU A 47 7.02 0.47 3.45
CA GLU A 47 7.09 1.64 4.32
C GLU A 47 7.30 2.85 3.42
N ALA A 48 6.75 4.01 3.81
CA ALA A 48 6.98 5.24 3.06
C ALA A 48 8.49 5.48 2.94
N SER A 49 9.04 5.46 1.73
CA SER A 49 10.46 5.75 1.55
C SER A 49 10.78 7.15 2.08
N ASP A 50 12.01 7.34 2.55
CA ASP A 50 12.52 8.66 2.93
C ASP A 50 12.30 9.70 1.83
N GLU A 51 12.35 9.26 0.57
CA GLU A 51 12.13 10.11 -0.60
C GLU A 51 10.65 10.52 -0.74
N TYR A 52 9.72 9.59 -0.50
CA TYR A 52 8.29 9.90 -0.44
C TYR A 52 7.96 10.84 0.73
N VAL A 53 8.54 10.61 1.90
CA VAL A 53 8.38 11.50 3.07
C VAL A 53 8.89 12.90 2.75
N LYS A 54 10.10 13.03 2.17
CA LYS A 54 10.65 14.32 1.73
C LYS A 54 9.75 15.01 0.72
N LYS A 55 9.18 14.28 -0.23
CA LYS A 55 8.25 14.82 -1.22
C LYS A 55 7.00 15.40 -0.56
N ILE A 56 6.39 14.69 0.40
CA ILE A 56 5.23 15.20 1.14
C ILE A 56 5.60 16.45 1.95
N LEU A 57 6.76 16.46 2.61
CA LEU A 57 7.23 17.62 3.36
C LEU A 57 7.39 18.84 2.44
N CYS A 58 8.04 18.69 1.27
CA CYS A 58 8.17 19.79 0.31
C CYS A 58 6.82 20.32 -0.19
N ILE A 59 5.87 19.43 -0.54
CA ILE A 59 4.52 19.83 -0.96
C ILE A 59 3.81 20.62 0.16
N THR A 60 3.98 20.16 1.39
CA THR A 60 3.36 20.75 2.57
C THR A 60 3.95 22.13 2.88
N GLU A 61 5.27 22.26 2.86
CA GLU A 61 5.97 23.55 3.02
C GLU A 61 5.58 24.55 1.93
N ASP A 62 5.56 24.14 0.67
CA ASP A 62 5.15 24.98 -0.46
C ASP A 62 3.70 25.46 -0.30
N TYR A 63 2.80 24.59 0.17
CA TYR A 63 1.42 24.95 0.43
C TYR A 63 1.30 25.94 1.59
N PHE A 64 2.00 25.71 2.70
CA PHE A 64 2.00 26.63 3.85
C PHE A 64 2.63 27.99 3.53
N HIS A 65 3.65 28.04 2.67
CA HIS A 65 4.21 29.29 2.17
C HIS A 65 3.22 30.07 1.31
N LYS A 66 2.45 29.40 0.45
CA LYS A 66 1.44 30.04 -0.42
C LYS A 66 0.16 30.42 0.32
N HIS A 67 -0.21 29.66 1.34
CA HIS A 67 -1.46 29.82 2.09
C HIS A 67 -1.23 29.81 3.60
N PRO A 68 -0.55 30.84 4.16
CA PRO A 68 -0.25 30.88 5.57
C PRO A 68 -1.54 30.94 6.40
N ASN A 69 -1.70 29.98 7.32
CA ASN A 69 -2.79 29.94 8.31
C ASN A 69 -4.22 30.07 7.74
N ARG A 70 -4.45 29.61 6.52
CA ARG A 70 -5.82 29.56 5.97
C ARG A 70 -6.63 28.53 6.75
N ARG A 71 -7.55 29.00 7.59
CA ARG A 71 -8.57 28.16 8.22
C ARG A 71 -9.64 27.85 7.18
N MET A 72 -10.18 26.63 7.23
CA MET A 72 -11.40 26.29 6.52
C MET A 72 -12.52 26.04 7.53
N THR A 73 -13.75 26.29 7.10
CA THR A 73 -14.95 25.97 7.89
C THR A 73 -15.40 24.54 7.64
N ASP A 74 -16.13 23.95 8.58
CA ASP A 74 -16.65 22.58 8.44
C ASP A 74 -17.48 22.40 7.16
N LYS A 75 -18.21 23.45 6.74
CA LYS A 75 -18.98 23.45 5.48
C LYS A 75 -18.10 23.36 4.23
N GLU A 76 -16.93 23.98 4.25
CA GLU A 76 -15.98 23.90 3.12
C GLU A 76 -15.30 22.53 3.08
N LEU A 77 -15.09 21.90 4.25
CA LEU A 77 -14.59 20.55 4.35
C LEU A 77 -15.60 19.53 3.81
N ASP A 78 -16.88 19.64 4.21
CA ASP A 78 -17.97 18.77 3.73
C ASP A 78 -18.12 18.85 2.21
N ALA A 79 -18.03 20.06 1.63
CA ALA A 79 -18.09 20.27 0.19
C ALA A 79 -16.91 19.63 -0.57
N LEU A 80 -15.72 19.55 0.03
CA LEU A 80 -14.55 18.88 -0.57
C LEU A 80 -14.61 17.35 -0.45
N CYS A 81 -15.17 16.85 0.65
CA CYS A 81 -15.33 15.43 0.91
C CYS A 81 -16.56 14.83 0.21
N GLY A 82 -17.43 15.67 -0.37
CA GLY A 82 -18.63 15.24 -1.10
C GLY A 82 -19.72 14.67 -0.18
N LEU A 83 -19.81 15.18 1.05
CA LEU A 83 -20.79 14.78 2.08
C LEU A 83 -22.04 15.66 2.08
#